data_AF-A0A9D0ABI4-F1
#
_entry.id   AF-A0A9D0ABI4-F1
#
_cell.length_a   1.000
_cell.length_b   1.000
_cell.length_c   1.000
_cell.angle_alpha   90.00
_cell.angle_beta   90.00
_cell.angle_gamma   90.00
#
_symmetry.space_group_name_H-M   'P 1'
#
loop_
_entity.id
_entity.type
_entity.pdbx_description
1 polymer ?
#
loop_
_entity_poly.entity_id
_entity_poly.type
_entity_poly.pdbx_seq_one_letter_code
_entity_poly.pdbx_strand_id
1 'polypeptide(L)'
;NRYHLIAGERRLRAAKMAQKDEVPVVVMDATSTNERLELALIENIQRHDLNAIEEAVAYARLIEEFNLTQEEVADKVGKKRSTITNTLRLLKLPKPIREDVIEQRMTEGHARVLLRLHGDPEAMLDIRDRIVSDKLSVRQTEQLCKAGRRKIPPRTKQPDAGNKRSDLPDSYCKAITNQLTNFLNTKVRIQQNGGRGRLEIDYYSVDDLDRLVNLLTRNSEGEG
;
A
#
# COMPACT_ATOMS: atom_id res chain seq x y z
N ASN A 1 -3.66 23.86 -39.09
CA ASN A 1 -2.55 23.05 -38.54
C ASN A 1 -1.91 23.71 -37.33
N ARG A 2 -2.52 23.58 -36.16
CA ARG A 2 -1.88 23.88 -34.87
C ARG A 2 -2.17 22.72 -33.94
N TYR A 3 -1.13 22.12 -33.39
CA TYR A 3 -1.26 21.15 -32.30
C TYR A 3 -1.37 21.90 -30.97
N HIS A 4 -2.04 21.33 -29.98
CA HIS A 4 -2.00 21.85 -28.63
C HIS A 4 -1.42 20.81 -27.69
N LEU A 5 -0.54 21.25 -26.80
CA LEU A 5 0.03 20.39 -25.77
C LEU A 5 -1.07 19.99 -24.78
N ILE A 6 -1.20 18.70 -24.51
CA ILE A 6 -2.14 18.14 -23.52
C ILE A 6 -1.36 17.75 -22.26
N ALA A 7 -0.24 17.04 -22.42
CA ALA A 7 0.62 16.58 -21.34
C ALA A 7 2.11 16.70 -21.74
N GLY A 8 3.01 16.68 -20.75
CA GLY A 8 4.46 16.66 -20.98
C GLY A 8 5.17 18.01 -20.99
N GLU A 9 4.60 19.04 -20.36
CA GLU A 9 5.19 20.40 -20.33
C GLU A 9 6.62 20.43 -19.80
N ARG A 10 6.95 19.63 -18.77
CA ARG A 10 8.33 19.52 -18.24
C ARG A 10 9.31 19.00 -19.29
N ARG A 11 8.91 17.99 -20.07
CA ARG A 11 9.77 17.34 -21.07
C ARG A 11 9.92 18.22 -22.31
N LEU A 12 8.86 18.92 -22.71
CA LEU A 12 8.93 19.96 -23.75
C LEU A 12 9.85 21.11 -23.35
N ARG A 13 9.76 21.57 -22.08
CA ARG A 13 10.64 22.62 -21.55
C ARG A 13 12.10 22.18 -21.53
N ALA A 14 12.37 20.95 -21.12
CA ALA A 14 13.71 20.38 -21.14
C ALA A 14 14.27 20.27 -22.57
N ALA A 15 13.45 19.83 -23.53
CA ALA A 15 13.83 19.76 -24.95
C ALA A 15 14.14 21.15 -25.54
N LYS A 16 13.35 22.17 -25.19
CA LYS A 16 13.65 23.56 -25.56
C LYS A 16 14.98 24.05 -24.98
N MET A 17 15.24 23.75 -23.70
CA MET A 17 16.52 24.10 -23.07
C MET A 17 17.70 23.35 -23.70
N ALA A 18 17.47 22.12 -24.18
CA ALA A 18 18.43 21.32 -24.91
C ALA A 18 18.52 21.65 -26.42
N GLN A 19 17.84 22.71 -26.89
CA GLN A 19 17.82 23.15 -28.29
C GLN A 19 17.47 22.03 -29.28
N LYS A 20 16.59 21.12 -28.89
CA LYS A 20 16.05 20.08 -29.77
C LYS A 20 15.00 20.70 -30.69
N ASP A 21 15.21 20.60 -32.00
CA ASP A 21 14.25 21.09 -33.01
C ASP A 21 12.96 20.25 -33.04
N GLU A 22 13.06 18.96 -32.71
CA GLU A 22 11.94 18.01 -32.72
C GLU A 22 11.87 17.20 -31.43
N VAL A 23 10.64 16.83 -31.06
CA VAL A 23 10.36 15.95 -29.92
C VAL A 23 9.37 14.86 -30.32
N PRO A 24 9.55 13.62 -29.82
CA PRO A 24 8.58 12.56 -30.05
C PRO A 24 7.27 12.93 -29.34
N VAL A 25 6.18 12.92 -30.09
CA VAL A 25 4.82 13.20 -29.59
C VAL A 25 3.86 12.13 -30.07
N VAL A 26 2.87 11.85 -29.25
CA VAL A 26 1.71 11.03 -29.65
C VAL A 26 0.61 12.00 -30.03
N VAL A 27 0.19 11.98 -31.30
CA VAL A 27 -0.95 12.78 -31.77
C VAL A 27 -2.22 12.04 -31.40
N MET A 28 -3.10 12.70 -30.65
CA MET A 28 -4.41 12.19 -30.27
C MET A 28 -5.48 13.13 -30.80
N ASP A 29 -6.53 12.55 -31.38
CA ASP A 29 -7.72 13.27 -31.78
C ASP A 29 -8.58 13.54 -30.54
N ALA A 30 -8.24 14.59 -29.80
CA ALA A 30 -9.07 15.11 -28.71
C ALA A 30 -9.84 16.32 -29.24
N THR A 31 -11.09 16.08 -29.59
CA THR A 31 -11.98 17.03 -30.30
C THR A 31 -12.51 18.15 -29.41
N SER A 32 -12.61 17.94 -28.09
CA SER A 32 -13.10 18.94 -27.14
C SER A 32 -12.06 19.37 -26.10
N THR A 33 -12.17 20.61 -25.61
CA THR A 33 -11.34 21.10 -24.49
C THR A 33 -11.52 20.25 -23.23
N ASN A 34 -12.72 19.71 -22.99
CA ASN A 34 -12.99 18.83 -21.86
C ASN A 34 -12.23 17.50 -21.98
N GLU A 35 -12.25 16.83 -23.15
CA GLU A 35 -11.48 15.59 -23.36
C GLU A 35 -9.98 15.81 -23.12
N ARG A 36 -9.45 16.97 -23.49
CA ARG A 36 -8.04 17.33 -23.26
C ARG A 36 -7.73 17.52 -21.78
N LEU A 37 -8.62 18.15 -21.02
CA LEU A 37 -8.47 18.31 -19.58
C LEU A 37 -8.55 16.96 -18.84
N GLU A 38 -9.48 16.10 -19.27
CA GLU A 38 -9.64 14.75 -18.73
C GLU A 38 -8.36 13.92 -18.90
N LEU A 39 -7.82 13.88 -20.13
CA LEU A 39 -6.58 13.17 -20.44
C LEU A 39 -5.38 13.70 -19.64
N ALA A 40 -5.28 15.01 -19.48
CA ALA A 40 -4.23 15.62 -18.66
C ALA A 40 -4.34 15.23 -17.18
N LEU A 41 -5.57 15.14 -16.65
CA LEU A 41 -5.81 14.72 -15.27
C LEU A 41 -5.47 13.23 -15.07
N ILE A 42 -5.85 12.36 -16.01
CA ILE A 42 -5.53 10.93 -15.97
C ILE A 42 -4.01 10.69 -16.00
N GLU A 43 -3.27 11.39 -16.87
CA GLU A 43 -1.80 11.28 -16.92
C GLU A 43 -1.16 11.72 -15.61
N ASN A 44 -1.67 12.79 -15.01
CA ASN A 44 -1.19 13.26 -13.71
C ASN A 44 -1.40 12.21 -12.62
N ILE A 45 -2.58 11.58 -12.59
CA ILE A 45 -2.94 10.51 -11.64
C ILE A 45 -2.03 9.28 -11.77
N GLN A 46 -1.62 8.93 -12.99
CA GLN A 46 -0.76 7.76 -13.23
C GLN A 46 0.69 7.96 -12.78
N ARG A 47 1.05 9.16 -12.31
CA ARG A 47 2.37 9.40 -11.74
C ARG A 47 2.53 8.71 -10.39
N HIS A 48 3.68 8.10 -10.17
CA HIS A 48 3.95 7.24 -9.02
C HIS A 48 4.25 8.01 -7.73
N ASP A 49 4.24 9.35 -7.76
CA ASP A 49 4.58 10.23 -6.64
C ASP A 49 3.37 10.79 -5.87
N LEU A 50 2.14 10.54 -6.33
CA LEU A 50 0.94 11.03 -5.63
C LEU A 50 0.70 10.28 -4.32
N ASN A 51 0.32 11.03 -3.28
CA ASN A 51 -0.16 10.43 -2.03
C ASN A 51 -1.64 10.03 -2.15
N ALA A 52 -2.11 9.18 -1.23
CA ALA A 52 -3.46 8.62 -1.28
C ALA A 52 -4.59 9.67 -1.19
N ILE A 53 -4.35 10.84 -0.57
CA ILE A 53 -5.34 11.92 -0.52
C ILE A 53 -5.37 12.67 -1.85
N GLU A 54 -4.21 12.93 -2.46
CA GLU A 54 -4.12 13.55 -3.78
C GLU A 54 -4.79 12.68 -4.85
N GLU A 55 -4.54 11.37 -4.84
CA GLU A 55 -5.26 10.43 -5.70
C GLU A 55 -6.78 10.51 -5.48
N ALA A 56 -7.23 10.57 -4.22
CA ALA A 56 -8.65 10.66 -3.90
C ALA A 56 -9.29 11.94 -4.44
N VAL A 57 -8.62 13.09 -4.31
CA VAL A 57 -9.07 14.36 -4.87
C VAL A 57 -9.14 14.28 -6.40
N ALA A 58 -8.14 13.68 -7.04
CA ALA A 58 -8.10 13.56 -8.48
C ALA A 58 -9.19 12.63 -9.03
N TYR A 59 -9.46 11.50 -8.37
CA TYR A 59 -10.60 10.64 -8.72
C TYR A 59 -11.94 11.36 -8.52
N ALA A 60 -12.09 12.14 -7.44
CA ALA A 60 -13.32 12.90 -7.21
C ALA A 60 -13.56 13.93 -8.33
N ARG A 61 -12.51 14.63 -8.78
CA ARG A 61 -12.60 15.52 -9.94
C ARG A 61 -12.99 14.81 -11.22
N LEU A 62 -12.43 13.63 -11.49
CA LEU A 62 -12.84 12.84 -12.66
C LEU A 62 -14.34 12.50 -12.65
N ILE A 63 -14.87 12.19 -11.47
CA ILE A 63 -16.29 11.86 -11.31
C ILE A 63 -17.18 13.10 -11.43
N GLU A 64 -16.81 14.20 -10.76
CA GLU A 64 -17.63 15.40 -10.65
C GLU A 64 -17.56 16.31 -11.88
N GLU A 65 -16.36 16.52 -12.44
CA GLU A 65 -16.14 17.45 -13.56
C GLU A 65 -16.42 16.81 -14.92
N PHE A 66 -16.26 15.48 -15.03
CA PHE A 66 -16.42 14.73 -16.29
C PHE A 66 -17.59 13.73 -16.26
N ASN A 67 -18.38 13.73 -15.18
CA ASN A 67 -19.54 12.83 -14.99
C ASN A 67 -19.19 11.34 -15.15
N LEU A 68 -17.96 10.95 -14.84
CA LEU A 68 -17.53 9.56 -14.92
C LEU A 68 -18.03 8.77 -13.71
N THR A 69 -18.40 7.52 -13.95
CA THR A 69 -18.67 6.56 -12.88
C THR A 69 -17.36 6.10 -12.23
N GLN A 70 -17.44 5.58 -11.01
CA GLN A 70 -16.28 4.96 -10.36
C GLN A 70 -15.69 3.78 -11.16
N GLU A 71 -16.50 3.15 -12.01
CA GLU A 71 -16.09 2.05 -12.88
C GLU A 71 -15.27 2.57 -14.06
N GLU A 72 -15.76 3.59 -14.76
CA GLU A 72 -15.04 4.24 -15.86
C GLU A 72 -13.72 4.87 -15.40
N VAL A 73 -13.71 5.50 -14.21
CA VAL A 73 -12.47 6.01 -13.61
C VAL A 73 -11.48 4.87 -13.36
N ALA A 74 -11.95 3.73 -12.83
CA ALA A 74 -11.11 2.57 -12.56
C ALA A 74 -10.46 2.03 -13.84
N ASP A 75 -11.23 1.91 -14.92
CA ASP A 75 -10.76 1.46 -16.23
C ASP A 75 -9.73 2.44 -16.82
N LYS A 76 -10.03 3.75 -16.79
CA LYS A 76 -9.14 4.79 -17.32
C LYS A 76 -7.80 4.90 -16.57
N VAL A 77 -7.80 4.67 -15.26
CA VAL A 77 -6.57 4.74 -14.44
C VAL A 77 -5.90 3.37 -14.23
N GLY A 78 -6.45 2.29 -14.79
CA GLY A 78 -5.88 0.94 -14.70
C GLY A 78 -5.92 0.33 -13.30
N LYS A 79 -6.92 0.69 -12.48
CA LYS A 79 -7.09 0.19 -11.10
C LYS A 79 -8.41 -0.56 -10.94
N LYS A 80 -8.57 -1.29 -9.84
CA LYS A 80 -9.85 -1.93 -9.51
C LYS A 80 -10.85 -0.88 -9.03
N ARG A 81 -12.13 -1.03 -9.39
CA ARG A 81 -13.23 -0.20 -8.86
C ARG A 81 -13.21 -0.11 -7.33
N SER A 82 -12.92 -1.21 -6.64
CA SER A 82 -12.82 -1.24 -5.17
C SER A 82 -11.69 -0.36 -4.63
N THR A 83 -10.59 -0.20 -5.36
CA THR A 83 -9.52 0.75 -5.02
C THR A 83 -10.04 2.17 -5.10
N ILE A 84 -10.70 2.54 -6.20
CA ILE A 84 -11.29 3.87 -6.38
C ILE A 84 -12.26 4.21 -5.23
N THR A 85 -13.19 3.30 -4.93
CA THR A 85 -14.14 3.47 -3.82
C THR A 85 -13.42 3.67 -2.48
N ASN A 86 -12.40 2.87 -2.17
CA ASN A 86 -11.69 2.97 -0.91
C ASN A 86 -10.88 4.26 -0.80
N THR A 87 -10.21 4.68 -1.87
CA THR A 87 -9.44 5.93 -1.92
C THR A 87 -10.36 7.14 -1.77
N LEU A 88 -11.50 7.17 -2.48
CA LEU A 88 -12.50 8.23 -2.34
C LEU A 88 -13.05 8.36 -0.91
N ARG A 89 -13.19 7.25 -0.16
CA ARG A 89 -13.65 7.30 1.23
C ARG A 89 -12.71 8.10 2.12
N LEU A 90 -11.41 8.21 1.80
CA LEU A 90 -10.45 9.00 2.56
C LEU A 90 -10.82 10.50 2.57
N LEU A 91 -11.55 10.99 1.58
CA LEU A 91 -12.03 12.38 1.55
C LEU A 91 -13.07 12.67 2.66
N LYS A 92 -13.68 11.64 3.24
CA LYS A 92 -14.59 11.77 4.38
C LYS A 92 -13.87 12.04 5.70
N LEU A 93 -12.55 11.93 5.73
CA LEU A 93 -11.75 12.22 6.93
C LEU A 93 -11.69 13.73 7.20
N PRO A 94 -11.70 14.15 8.48
CA PRO A 94 -11.42 15.52 8.87
C PRO A 94 -10.13 16.06 8.23
N LYS A 95 -10.11 17.36 7.91
CA LYS A 95 -8.97 18.04 7.28
C LYS A 95 -7.62 17.76 7.98
N PRO A 96 -7.50 17.83 9.31
CA PRO A 96 -6.22 17.58 9.99
C PRO A 96 -5.65 16.18 9.75
N ILE A 97 -6.51 15.16 9.63
CA ILE A 97 -6.09 13.78 9.37
C ILE A 97 -5.64 13.63 7.91
N ARG A 98 -6.31 14.31 6.98
CA ARG A 98 -5.90 14.31 5.56
C ARG A 98 -4.54 14.98 5.38
N GLU A 99 -4.31 16.11 6.06
CA GLU A 99 -3.02 16.82 6.06
C GLU A 99 -1.88 15.93 6.59
N ASP A 100 -2.10 15.20 7.68
CA ASP A 100 -1.08 14.28 8.20
C ASP A 100 -0.72 13.13 7.24
N VAL A 101 -1.67 12.69 6.41
CA VAL A 101 -1.42 11.67 5.38
C VAL A 101 -0.62 12.26 4.21
N ILE A 102 -0.95 13.49 3.80
CA ILE A 102 -0.21 14.23 2.77
C ILE A 102 1.24 14.45 3.21
N GLU A 103 1.45 14.87 4.46
CA GLU A 103 2.77 15.11 5.04
C GLU A 103 3.50 13.83 5.45
N GLN A 104 2.95 12.65 5.12
CA GLN A 104 3.51 11.33 5.45
C GLN A 104 3.73 11.08 6.96
N ARG A 105 3.15 11.90 7.84
CA ARG A 105 3.09 11.66 9.29
C ARG A 105 2.20 10.46 9.61
N MET A 106 1.25 10.16 8.72
CA MET A 106 0.40 8.99 8.76
C MET A 106 0.37 8.29 7.41
N THR A 107 0.31 6.96 7.43
CA THR A 107 0.11 6.16 6.21
C THR A 107 -1.37 6.03 5.84
N GLU A 108 -1.67 5.69 4.58
CA GLU A 108 -3.02 5.36 4.12
C GLU A 108 -3.71 4.29 4.98
N GLY A 109 -2.92 3.31 5.48
CA GLY A 109 -3.41 2.28 6.39
C GLY A 109 -4.02 2.87 7.66
N HIS A 110 -3.36 3.85 8.28
CA HIS A 110 -3.90 4.53 9.46
C HIS A 110 -5.19 5.29 9.14
N ALA A 111 -5.21 6.01 8.03
CA ALA A 111 -6.36 6.77 7.57
C ALA A 111 -7.59 5.86 7.36
N ARG A 112 -7.38 4.69 6.76
CA ARG A 112 -8.44 3.69 6.53
C ARG A 112 -9.02 3.13 7.83
N VAL A 113 -8.19 3.00 8.87
CA VAL A 113 -8.63 2.53 10.18
C VAL A 113 -9.48 3.60 10.88
N LEU A 114 -9.09 4.87 10.79
CA LEU A 114 -9.86 5.98 11.35
C LEU A 114 -11.24 6.13 10.69
N LEU A 115 -11.40 5.79 9.40
CA LEU A 115 -12.71 5.78 8.73
C LEU A 115 -13.75 4.86 9.39
N ARG A 116 -13.33 3.88 10.20
CA ARG A 116 -14.27 3.06 11.00
C ARG A 116 -15.04 3.91 12.02
N LEU A 117 -14.49 5.05 12.43
CA LEU A 117 -15.03 5.97 13.43
C LEU A 117 -15.75 7.17 12.80
N HIS A 118 -16.21 7.06 11.54
CA HIS A 118 -16.87 8.15 10.79
C HIS A 118 -18.07 8.83 11.49
N GLY A 119 -18.62 8.24 12.55
CA GLY A 119 -19.68 8.84 13.37
C GLY A 119 -19.19 9.70 14.55
N ASP A 120 -17.89 9.72 14.87
CA ASP A 120 -17.33 10.48 15.99
C ASP A 120 -16.02 11.19 15.56
N PRO A 121 -16.10 12.42 15.01
CA PRO A 121 -14.94 13.19 14.57
C PRO A 121 -13.96 13.51 15.72
N GLU A 122 -14.44 13.70 16.95
CA GLU A 122 -13.59 13.97 18.10
C GLU A 122 -12.73 12.75 18.44
N ALA A 123 -13.33 11.56 18.45
CA ALA A 123 -12.57 10.32 18.66
C ALA A 123 -11.53 10.07 17.57
N MET A 124 -11.78 10.47 16.32
CA MET A 124 -10.77 10.37 15.27
C MET A 124 -9.57 11.27 15.56
N LEU A 125 -9.80 12.51 16.00
CA LEU A 125 -8.73 13.47 16.29
C LEU A 125 -7.88 13.02 17.48
N ASP A 126 -8.51 12.53 18.56
CA ASP A 126 -7.80 11.99 19.73
C ASP A 126 -6.90 10.79 19.35
N ILE A 127 -7.42 9.85 18.57
CA ILE A 127 -6.62 8.71 18.10
C ILE A 127 -5.53 9.17 17.14
N ARG A 128 -5.79 10.14 16.26
CA ARG A 128 -4.79 10.72 15.36
C ARG A 128 -3.63 11.34 16.14
N ASP A 129 -3.91 12.15 17.15
CA ASP A 129 -2.87 12.78 17.99
C ASP A 129 -2.00 11.71 18.66
N ARG A 130 -2.62 10.59 19.06
CA ARG A 130 -1.91 9.44 19.62
C ARG A 130 -1.08 8.67 18.59
N ILE A 131 -1.57 8.48 17.37
CA ILE A 131 -0.81 7.86 16.28
C ILE A 131 0.47 8.67 16.01
N VAL A 132 0.35 9.99 15.90
CA VAL A 132 1.46 10.88 15.59
C VAL A 132 2.45 10.96 16.76
N SER A 133 1.96 11.07 17.99
CA SER A 133 2.80 11.20 19.19
C SER A 133 3.51 9.90 19.55
N ASP A 134 2.79 8.77 19.57
CA ASP A 134 3.32 7.47 19.99
C ASP A 134 3.95 6.68 18.83
N LYS A 135 3.87 7.18 17.59
CA LYS A 135 4.30 6.51 16.34
C LYS A 135 3.74 5.09 16.24
N LEU A 136 2.42 5.00 16.41
CA LEU A 136 1.72 3.71 16.42
C LEU A 136 1.77 3.03 15.05
N SER A 137 1.79 1.70 15.06
CA SER A 137 1.59 0.89 13.85
C SER A 137 0.10 0.78 13.51
N VAL A 138 -0.20 0.52 12.24
CA VAL A 138 -1.58 0.32 11.74
C VAL A 138 -2.33 -0.74 12.57
N ARG A 139 -1.66 -1.82 12.98
CA ARG A 139 -2.27 -2.87 13.83
C ARG A 139 -2.64 -2.35 15.21
N GLN A 140 -1.79 -1.53 15.83
CA GLN A 140 -2.08 -0.91 17.13
C GLN A 140 -3.22 0.11 17.01
N THR A 141 -3.27 0.87 15.91
CA THR A 141 -4.40 1.76 15.61
C THR A 141 -5.70 0.98 15.43
N GLU A 142 -5.68 -0.17 14.76
CA GLU A 142 -6.87 -1.03 14.64
C GLU A 142 -7.36 -1.53 15.99
N GLN A 143 -6.44 -1.91 16.88
CA GLN A 143 -6.78 -2.31 18.24
C GLN A 143 -7.38 -1.14 19.04
N LEU A 144 -6.81 0.07 18.93
CA LEU A 144 -7.36 1.28 19.53
C LEU A 144 -8.79 1.56 19.08
N CYS A 145 -9.04 1.55 17.77
CA CYS A 145 -10.36 1.81 17.22
C CYS A 145 -11.38 0.73 17.62
N LYS A 146 -10.96 -0.53 17.78
CA LYS A 146 -11.84 -1.62 18.27
C LYS A 146 -12.09 -1.55 19.78
N ALA A 147 -11.11 -1.10 20.56
CA ALA A 147 -11.16 -1.13 22.03
C ALA A 147 -12.00 0.00 22.64
N GLY A 148 -12.49 0.96 21.84
CA GLY A 148 -13.48 1.96 22.24
C GLY A 148 -13.07 2.75 23.50
N ARG A 149 -12.27 3.81 23.34
CA ARG A 149 -11.85 4.76 24.41
C ARG A 149 -11.23 4.13 25.67
N ARG A 150 -10.88 2.83 25.69
CA ARG A 150 -10.12 2.27 26.80
C ARG A 150 -8.65 2.63 26.65
N LYS A 151 -8.15 3.38 27.65
CA LYS A 151 -6.75 3.77 27.83
C LYS A 151 -5.83 2.58 27.53
N ILE A 152 -5.08 2.66 26.43
CA ILE A 152 -3.85 1.89 26.33
C ILE A 152 -2.88 2.48 27.37
N PRO A 153 -2.29 1.68 28.28
CA PRO A 153 -1.30 2.21 29.21
C PRO A 153 -0.06 2.68 28.43
N PRO A 154 0.61 3.76 28.88
CA PRO A 154 1.80 4.26 28.21
C PRO A 154 2.91 3.21 28.33
N ARG A 155 3.34 2.73 27.17
CA ARG A 155 4.63 2.14 26.81
C ARG A 155 5.56 1.81 28.00
N THR A 156 5.38 0.67 28.64
CA THR A 156 6.52 -0.06 29.20
C THR A 156 7.31 -0.66 28.05
N LYS A 157 8.60 -0.34 27.98
CA LYS A 157 9.54 -1.01 27.10
C LYS A 157 9.57 -2.50 27.47
N GLN A 158 8.96 -3.38 26.70
CA GLN A 158 9.35 -4.79 26.54
C GLN A 158 8.57 -5.47 25.39
N PRO A 159 9.16 -6.49 24.75
CA PRO A 159 8.83 -6.93 23.39
C PRO A 159 7.55 -7.77 23.33
N ASP A 160 7.00 -7.85 22.12
CA ASP A 160 5.86 -8.65 21.67
C ASP A 160 5.48 -9.82 22.60
N ALA A 161 4.34 -9.66 23.28
CA ALA A 161 3.65 -10.73 23.97
C ALA A 161 2.16 -10.68 23.62
N GLY A 162 1.81 -11.26 22.47
CA GLY A 162 0.46 -11.76 22.19
C GLY A 162 0.32 -13.14 22.82
N ASN A 163 -0.69 -13.32 23.66
CA ASN A 163 -0.84 -14.43 24.61
C ASN A 163 -1.13 -15.78 23.94
N LYS A 164 -0.17 -16.70 24.08
CA LYS A 164 -0.23 -18.17 24.15
C LYS A 164 -1.62 -18.79 24.19
N ARG A 165 -1.95 -19.61 23.18
CA ARG A 165 -2.52 -20.97 23.38
C ARG A 165 -2.01 -21.88 22.25
N SER A 166 -1.25 -22.92 22.63
CA SER A 166 -0.66 -23.98 21.79
C SER A 166 0.52 -23.61 20.87
N ASP A 167 1.52 -22.89 21.39
CA ASP A 167 2.79 -22.75 20.68
C ASP A 167 3.76 -23.85 21.15
N LEU A 168 4.34 -24.59 20.21
CA LEU A 168 5.56 -25.37 20.48
C LEU A 168 6.63 -24.40 21.00
N PRO A 169 7.49 -24.81 21.96
CA PRO A 169 8.48 -23.91 22.53
C PRO A 169 9.33 -23.23 21.45
N ASP A 170 9.50 -21.90 21.53
CA ASP A 170 10.36 -21.13 20.61
C ASP A 170 11.77 -21.74 20.45
N SER A 171 12.27 -22.44 21.48
CA SER A 171 13.53 -23.19 21.43
C SER A 171 13.51 -24.33 20.39
N TYR A 172 12.37 -25.01 20.25
CA TYR A 172 12.18 -26.09 19.28
C TYR A 172 12.07 -25.54 17.86
N CYS A 173 11.32 -24.45 17.65
CA CYS A 173 11.23 -23.76 16.35
C CYS A 173 12.58 -23.20 15.91
N LYS A 174 13.38 -22.64 16.82
CA LYS A 174 14.75 -22.20 16.52
C LYS A 174 15.69 -23.37 16.23
N ALA A 175 15.57 -24.48 16.95
CA ALA A 175 16.38 -25.67 16.69
C ALA A 175 16.10 -26.26 15.30
N ILE A 176 14.81 -26.38 14.93
CA ILE A 176 14.40 -26.83 13.59
C ILE A 176 14.83 -25.82 12.53
N THR A 177 14.68 -24.51 12.79
CA THR A 177 15.12 -23.47 11.84
C THR A 177 16.61 -23.57 11.58
N ASN A 178 17.43 -23.79 12.62
CA ASN A 178 18.87 -23.97 12.47
C ASN A 178 19.22 -25.27 11.74
N GLN A 179 18.51 -26.37 12.04
CA GLN A 179 18.70 -27.65 11.32
C GLN A 179 18.35 -27.52 9.83
N LEU A 180 17.21 -26.91 9.50
CA LEU A 180 16.79 -26.70 8.11
C LEU A 180 17.69 -25.70 7.39
N THR A 181 18.17 -24.66 8.08
CA THR A 181 19.14 -23.71 7.51
C THR A 181 20.46 -24.40 7.18
N ASN A 182 20.94 -25.28 8.07
CA ASN A 182 22.18 -26.05 7.84
C ASN A 182 21.99 -27.10 6.74
N PHE A 183 20.83 -27.74 6.65
CA PHE A 183 20.56 -28.79 5.66
C PHE A 183 20.30 -28.22 4.26
N LEU A 184 19.51 -27.14 4.17
CA LEU A 184 19.16 -26.50 2.90
C LEU A 184 20.24 -25.51 2.44
N ASN A 185 21.17 -25.12 3.33
CA ASN A 185 22.18 -24.09 3.13
C ASN A 185 21.60 -22.74 2.68
N THR A 186 20.36 -22.47 3.09
CA THR A 186 19.59 -21.29 2.70
C THR A 186 18.80 -20.78 3.89
N LYS A 187 18.51 -19.48 3.92
CA LYS A 187 17.85 -18.87 5.08
C LYS A 187 16.40 -19.35 5.19
N VAL A 188 16.13 -20.11 6.25
CA VAL A 188 14.79 -20.60 6.56
C VAL A 188 14.18 -19.75 7.67
N ARG A 189 12.90 -19.41 7.55
CA ARG A 189 12.11 -18.80 8.61
C ARG A 189 10.89 -19.65 8.87
N ILE A 190 10.73 -20.06 10.12
CA ILE A 190 9.52 -20.73 10.60
C ILE A 190 8.70 -19.69 11.34
N GLN A 191 7.55 -19.34 10.78
CA GLN A 191 6.55 -18.51 11.45
C GLN A 191 5.40 -19.41 11.89
N GLN A 192 5.30 -19.70 13.18
CA GLN A 192 4.21 -20.50 13.73
C GLN A 192 3.20 -19.61 14.43
N ASN A 193 1.91 -19.84 14.19
CA ASN A 193 0.80 -19.19 14.89
C ASN A 193 -0.13 -20.28 15.44
N GLY A 194 0.13 -20.75 16.66
CA GLY A 194 -0.58 -21.90 17.23
C GLY A 194 -0.34 -23.20 16.46
N GLY A 195 -1.39 -24.01 16.26
CA GLY A 195 -1.33 -25.31 15.57
C GLY A 195 -1.08 -25.28 14.05
N ARG A 196 -0.89 -24.10 13.44
CA ARG A 196 -0.53 -23.96 12.02
C ARG A 196 0.69 -23.07 11.89
N GLY A 197 1.57 -23.40 10.95
CA GLY A 197 2.80 -22.65 10.69
C GLY A 197 3.04 -22.42 9.21
N ARG A 198 3.86 -21.43 8.92
CA ARG A 198 4.41 -21.12 7.60
C ARG A 198 5.92 -21.33 7.65
N LEU A 199 6.41 -22.15 6.74
CA LEU A 199 7.83 -22.27 6.42
C LEU A 199 8.13 -21.35 5.23
N GLU A 200 8.94 -20.33 5.43
CA GLU A 200 9.43 -19.45 4.36
C GLU A 200 10.92 -19.78 4.12
N ILE A 201 11.26 -20.12 2.88
CA ILE A 201 12.64 -20.39 2.45
C ILE A 201 12.97 -19.31 1.42
N ASP A 202 13.93 -18.45 1.76
CA ASP A 202 14.47 -17.47 0.80
C ASP A 202 15.29 -18.25 -0.24
N TYR A 203 15.29 -17.91 -1.54
CA TYR A 203 16.16 -18.51 -2.55
C TYR A 203 16.83 -17.40 -3.36
N TYR A 204 18.06 -17.65 -3.84
CA TYR A 204 18.89 -16.61 -4.45
C TYR A 204 19.14 -16.78 -5.95
N SER A 205 18.71 -17.90 -6.54
CA SER A 205 18.73 -18.13 -7.99
C SER A 205 17.66 -19.15 -8.40
N VAL A 206 17.39 -19.23 -9.71
CA VAL A 206 16.48 -20.26 -10.27
C VAL A 206 17.05 -21.66 -10.04
N ASP A 207 18.37 -21.84 -10.17
CA ASP A 207 19.05 -23.10 -9.86
C ASP A 207 18.94 -23.48 -8.37
N ASP A 208 18.94 -22.49 -7.47
CA ASP A 208 18.75 -22.69 -6.03
C ASP A 208 17.31 -23.13 -5.71
N LEU A 209 16.32 -22.57 -6.40
CA LEU A 209 14.93 -23.02 -6.31
C LEU A 209 14.78 -24.48 -6.78
N ASP A 210 15.35 -24.84 -7.93
CA ASP A 210 15.31 -26.21 -8.45
C ASP A 210 16.02 -27.20 -7.52
N ARG A 211 17.17 -26.81 -6.94
CA ARG A 211 17.87 -27.59 -5.92
C ARG A 211 17.00 -27.80 -4.67
N LEU A 212 16.36 -26.74 -4.17
CA LEU A 212 15.49 -26.78 -2.99
C LEU A 212 14.26 -27.66 -3.21
N VAL A 213 13.62 -27.55 -4.38
CA VAL A 213 12.48 -28.40 -4.76
C VAL A 213 12.91 -29.86 -4.84
N ASN A 214 14.06 -30.15 -5.46
CA ASN A 214 14.59 -31.51 -5.54
C ASN A 214 14.92 -32.09 -4.15
N LEU A 215 15.47 -31.30 -3.24
CA LEU A 215 15.78 -31.72 -1.86
C LEU A 215 14.52 -31.98 -1.02
N LEU A 216 13.48 -31.16 -1.16
CA LEU A 216 12.21 -31.33 -0.44
C LEU A 216 11.40 -32.52 -0.97
N THR A 217 11.49 -32.81 -2.27
CA THR A 217 10.72 -33.87 -2.93
C THR A 217 11.41 -35.24 -2.83
N ARG A 218 12.73 -35.27 -2.58
CA ARG A 218 13.52 -36.53 -2.52
C ARG A 218 13.15 -37.49 -1.38
N ASN A 219 12.42 -37.02 -0.37
CA ASN A 219 11.93 -37.87 0.73
C ASN A 219 10.55 -38.51 0.46
N SER A 220 9.99 -38.34 -0.74
CA SER A 220 8.70 -38.94 -1.12
C SER A 220 8.86 -40.31 -1.83
N GLU A 221 10.08 -40.75 -2.13
CA GLU A 221 10.36 -41.97 -2.92
C GLU A 221 11.21 -43.01 -2.18
N GLY A 222 11.16 -43.07 -0.85
CA GLY A 222 11.87 -44.10 -0.08
C GLY A 222 11.07 -44.58 1.14
N GLU A 223 10.88 -45.91 1.21
CA GLU A 223 10.11 -46.70 2.18
C GLU A 223 8.60 -46.77 1.86
N GLY A 224 8.04 -47.87 1.31
CA GLY A 224 8.40 -49.28 1.47
C GLY A 224 7.70 -49.85 2.69
#